data_AF-A0A370K3X4-F1
#
_entry.id   AF-A0A370K3X4-F1
#
_cell.length_a   1.000
_cell.length_b   1.000
_cell.length_c   1.000
_cell.angle_alpha   90.00
_cell.angle_beta   90.00
_cell.angle_gamma   90.00
#
_symmetry.space_group_name_H-M   'P 1'
#
loop_
_entity.id
_entity.type
_entity.pdbx_description
1 polymer ?
#
loop_
_entity_poly.entity_id
_entity_poly.type
_entity_poly.pdbx_seq_one_letter_code
_entity_poly.pdbx_strand_id
1 'polypeptide(L)'
;MALLVDLFAYLSVILHGLVIVAQSMMLGGLLFLCFLLHPLSSLLPDGGALEQRVLRLTRWSAAGLFLAELAATALQVTALMSTVGLPFSNVMQASFALSGSAKIACALVIALCLNRRTLARPVARTALLLVGFLTLVAATMTTHAFARMDHNALLLVVAGLHQFGAAIWIGGIPSFVLVLRHLHDGQGLAQVGSRFSRMSMLGVACILASGVIMCVFYIGDAQGFYGTAYGVMVSAKIAMFLALLVLGLGNFTVTERLRQGRDAPVLRMRRFAEVEIGIGFTIFFAAASLTSVPPAIDLTSDRVTLHEIAVRNAPAWPRFHSPDHDALAISQLQVQLDREAAHMQMAAPAATVPGSGEPPPRNAQDIAWSEYNHHWAGVFVVLIGLLALLNRAGVGWARHWPLLFLLLAGFLLVRSDPEVWPLGQENWWAAWRDVEVTQHRLFVLLIILFGVFEWSVRTGRLRSERAALVFPLLVAVGGAMLLTHNHQIANVKDQLLVELTHTPLALAGVAAGWSRWLELRLPGRGGRIAGYVWPACFLLIGLILLWYREA
;
A
#
# COMPACT_ATOMS: atom_id res chain seq x y z
N MET A 1 -2.56 -19.32 20.65
CA MET A 1 -1.21 -18.82 20.29
C MET A 1 -1.10 -18.63 18.79
N ALA A 2 -1.43 -19.62 17.96
CA ALA A 2 -1.43 -19.52 16.50
C ALA A 2 -2.21 -18.30 15.94
N LEU A 3 -3.46 -18.08 16.38
CA LEU A 3 -4.25 -16.90 16.01
C LEU A 3 -3.58 -15.54 16.30
N LEU A 4 -2.78 -15.46 17.36
CA LEU A 4 -2.04 -14.23 17.69
C LEU A 4 -0.89 -14.02 16.70
N VAL A 5 -0.24 -15.10 16.25
CA VAL A 5 0.89 -15.06 15.30
C VAL A 5 0.43 -14.67 13.90
N ASP A 6 -0.68 -15.23 13.42
CA ASP A 6 -1.21 -14.89 12.09
C ASP A 6 -1.72 -13.44 12.03
N LEU A 7 -2.49 -13.03 13.05
CA LEU A 7 -2.98 -11.66 13.14
C LEU A 7 -1.82 -10.67 13.30
N PHE A 8 -0.78 -11.07 14.04
CA PHE A 8 0.43 -10.27 14.25
C PHE A 8 1.13 -9.94 12.93
N ALA A 9 1.36 -10.92 12.05
CA ALA A 9 2.06 -10.70 10.79
C ALA A 9 1.36 -9.64 9.92
N TYR A 10 0.05 -9.78 9.72
CA TYR A 10 -0.73 -8.83 8.93
C TYR A 10 -0.83 -7.45 9.58
N LEU A 11 -1.21 -7.40 10.87
CA LEU A 11 -1.39 -6.13 11.59
C LEU A 11 -0.07 -5.36 11.71
N SER A 12 1.05 -6.07 11.86
CA SER A 12 2.39 -5.48 11.88
C SER A 12 2.70 -4.71 10.59
N VAL A 13 2.40 -5.27 9.42
CA VAL A 13 2.60 -4.60 8.13
C VAL A 13 1.74 -3.33 8.01
N ILE A 14 0.47 -3.40 8.41
CA ILE A 14 -0.44 -2.24 8.37
C ILE A 14 0.05 -1.14 9.31
N LEU A 15 0.34 -1.48 10.56
CA LEU A 15 0.81 -0.52 11.56
C LEU A 15 2.14 0.10 11.13
N HIS A 16 3.05 -0.70 10.56
CA HIS A 16 4.31 -0.19 10.05
C HIS A 16 4.10 0.77 8.87
N GLY A 17 3.18 0.48 7.94
CA GLY A 17 2.79 1.41 6.88
C GLY A 17 2.27 2.75 7.43
N LEU A 18 1.39 2.70 8.45
CA LEU A 18 0.86 3.89 9.12
C LEU A 18 1.95 4.70 9.83
N VAL A 19 2.90 4.03 10.49
CA VAL A 19 4.08 4.63 11.10
C VAL A 19 4.90 5.39 10.05
N ILE A 20 5.21 4.76 8.91
CA ILE A 20 6.02 5.39 7.84
C ILE A 20 5.29 6.62 7.26
N VAL A 21 3.98 6.51 7.02
CA VAL A 21 3.14 7.64 6.55
C VAL A 21 3.18 8.79 7.55
N ALA A 22 2.86 8.52 8.81
CA ALA A 22 2.78 9.56 9.84
C ALA A 22 4.14 10.20 10.14
N GLN A 23 5.21 9.40 10.18
CA GLN A 23 6.58 9.87 10.31
C GLN A 23 6.98 10.77 9.13
N SER A 24 6.72 10.33 7.90
CA SER A 24 7.06 11.10 6.71
C SER A 24 6.30 12.42 6.67
N MET A 25 5.00 12.42 6.99
CA MET A 25 4.20 13.65 7.07
C MET A 25 4.63 14.58 8.20
N MET A 26 4.99 14.04 9.38
CA MET A 26 5.50 14.85 10.49
C MET A 26 6.82 15.52 10.12
N LEU A 27 7.79 14.74 9.64
CA LEU A 27 9.12 15.24 9.26
C LEU A 27 9.03 16.19 8.06
N GLY A 28 8.29 15.79 7.01
CA GLY A 28 8.04 16.62 5.84
C GLY A 28 7.35 17.94 6.17
N GLY A 29 6.31 17.90 7.01
CA GLY A 29 5.62 19.09 7.49
C GLY A 29 6.50 20.00 8.35
N LEU A 30 7.37 19.44 9.20
CA LEU A 30 8.32 20.21 10.00
C LEU A 30 9.37 20.90 9.11
N LEU A 31 9.95 20.18 8.14
CA LEU A 31 10.90 20.73 7.18
C LEU A 31 10.24 21.78 6.28
N PHE A 32 9.01 21.53 5.82
CA PHE A 32 8.23 22.48 5.03
C PHE A 32 7.97 23.78 5.83
N LEU A 33 7.62 23.68 7.11
CA LEU A 33 7.46 24.86 7.97
C LEU A 33 8.78 25.63 8.11
N CYS A 34 9.84 24.96 8.54
CA CYS A 34 11.11 25.61 8.89
C CYS A 34 11.84 26.21 7.67
N PHE A 35 11.87 25.49 6.54
CA PHE A 35 12.70 25.87 5.39
C PHE A 35 11.92 26.55 4.26
N LEU A 36 10.58 26.43 4.22
CA LEU A 36 9.76 27.01 3.17
C LEU A 36 8.77 28.04 3.69
N LEU A 37 7.81 27.62 4.52
CA LEU A 37 6.62 28.43 4.81
C LEU A 37 6.89 29.53 5.84
N HIS A 38 7.56 29.23 6.95
CA HIS A 38 7.84 30.22 7.98
C HIS A 38 8.67 31.40 7.45
N PRO A 39 9.76 31.19 6.67
CA PRO A 39 10.52 32.29 6.07
C PRO A 39 9.76 33.08 5.00
N LEU A 40 8.76 32.48 4.35
CA LEU A 40 7.91 33.17 3.36
C LEU A 40 6.66 33.81 3.97
N SER A 41 6.32 33.48 5.22
CA SER A 41 5.02 33.83 5.81
C SER A 41 4.73 35.33 5.87
N SER A 42 5.75 36.17 6.00
CA SER A 42 5.60 37.63 5.99
C SER A 42 5.43 38.23 4.58
N LEU A 43 5.81 37.48 3.55
CA LEU A 43 5.75 37.90 2.14
C LEU A 43 4.48 37.40 1.44
N LEU A 44 3.79 36.43 2.04
CA LEU A 44 2.60 35.81 1.46
C LEU A 44 1.33 36.46 2.02
N PRO A 45 0.30 36.67 1.16
CA PRO A 45 -1.04 36.99 1.62
C PRO A 45 -1.54 35.90 2.59
N ASP A 46 -2.09 36.32 3.72
CA ASP A 46 -2.55 35.43 4.79
C ASP A 46 -1.51 34.41 5.27
N GLY A 47 -0.21 34.71 5.13
CA GLY A 47 0.87 33.76 5.45
C GLY A 47 0.83 33.24 6.88
N GLY A 48 0.35 34.06 7.83
CA GLY A 48 0.13 33.60 9.20
C GLY A 48 -0.99 32.58 9.37
N ALA A 49 -2.06 32.67 8.58
CA ALA A 49 -3.12 31.66 8.57
C ALA A 49 -2.68 30.38 7.85
N LEU A 50 -1.91 30.50 6.77
CA LEU A 50 -1.28 29.35 6.09
C LEU A 50 -0.35 28.59 7.04
N GLU A 51 0.50 29.31 7.77
CA GLU A 51 1.41 28.74 8.77
C GLU A 51 0.65 27.96 9.85
N GLN A 52 -0.44 28.52 10.39
CA GLN A 52 -1.28 27.84 11.38
C GLN A 52 -1.92 26.55 10.86
N ARG A 53 -2.36 26.54 9.59
CA ARG A 53 -2.97 25.37 8.96
C ARG A 53 -1.94 24.25 8.80
N VAL A 54 -0.74 24.56 8.32
CA VAL A 54 0.34 23.58 8.18
C VAL A 54 0.85 23.11 9.55
N LEU A 55 1.01 24.00 10.53
CA LEU A 55 1.31 23.64 11.92
C LEU A 55 0.32 22.62 12.47
N ARG A 56 -0.98 22.84 12.26
CA ARG A 56 -2.03 21.91 12.72
C ARG A 56 -1.89 20.55 12.04
N LEU A 57 -1.66 20.51 10.73
CA LEU A 57 -1.46 19.26 10.00
C LEU A 57 -0.21 18.50 10.50
N THR A 58 0.91 19.19 10.70
CA THR A 58 2.15 18.59 11.23
C THR A 58 1.96 18.05 12.65
N ARG A 59 1.21 18.75 13.51
CA ARG A 59 0.87 18.27 14.85
C ARG A 59 -0.04 17.04 14.83
N TRP A 60 -1.04 17.00 13.94
CA TRP A 60 -1.86 15.81 13.76
C TRP A 60 -1.04 14.63 13.22
N SER A 61 -0.07 14.90 12.34
CA SER A 61 0.85 13.86 11.85
C SER A 61 1.75 13.33 12.97
N ALA A 62 2.23 14.21 13.86
CA ALA A 62 3.00 13.83 15.04
C ALA A 62 2.15 13.01 16.04
N ALA A 63 0.90 13.41 16.29
CA ALA A 63 -0.03 12.64 17.12
C ALA A 63 -0.37 11.28 16.49
N GLY A 64 -0.53 11.23 15.16
CA GLY A 64 -0.72 10.00 14.41
C GLY A 64 0.50 9.07 14.55
N LEU A 65 1.72 9.61 14.45
CA LEU A 65 2.95 8.83 14.66
C LEU A 65 3.02 8.29 16.10
N PHE A 66 2.71 9.13 17.10
CA PHE A 66 2.66 8.69 18.49
C PHE A 66 1.72 7.50 18.69
N LEU A 67 0.49 7.58 18.17
CA LEU A 67 -0.50 6.50 18.31
C LEU A 67 -0.12 5.24 17.52
N ALA A 68 0.32 5.40 16.27
CA ALA A 68 0.69 4.28 15.41
C ALA A 68 1.93 3.56 15.93
N GLU A 69 2.96 4.29 16.37
CA GLU A 69 4.19 3.70 16.92
C GLU A 69 3.94 3.03 18.28
N LEU A 70 3.09 3.63 19.12
CA LEU A 70 2.68 3.02 20.38
C LEU A 70 1.97 1.69 20.13
N ALA A 71 1.02 1.66 19.19
CA ALA A 71 0.33 0.42 18.82
C ALA A 71 1.28 -0.62 18.22
N ALA A 72 2.18 -0.22 17.31
CA ALA A 72 3.16 -1.10 16.69
C ALA A 72 4.13 -1.70 17.73
N THR A 73 4.67 -0.86 18.61
CA THR A 73 5.60 -1.29 19.67
C THR A 73 4.88 -2.20 20.66
N ALA A 74 3.67 -1.85 21.09
CA ALA A 74 2.87 -2.69 21.99
C ALA A 74 2.59 -4.06 21.37
N LEU A 75 2.19 -4.10 20.09
CA LEU A 75 1.95 -5.35 19.37
C LEU A 75 3.22 -6.22 19.31
N GLN A 76 4.38 -5.66 18.96
CA GLN A 76 5.66 -6.37 18.91
C GLN A 76 6.11 -6.87 20.28
N VAL A 77 5.95 -6.04 21.33
CA VAL A 77 6.26 -6.42 22.71
C VAL A 77 5.37 -7.59 23.15
N THR A 78 4.05 -7.49 22.95
CA THR A 78 3.10 -8.55 23.31
C THR A 78 3.39 -9.84 22.54
N ALA A 79 3.65 -9.75 21.24
CA ALA A 79 4.02 -10.90 20.43
C ALA A 79 5.27 -11.60 20.99
N LEU A 80 6.36 -10.86 21.20
CA LEU A 80 7.62 -11.44 21.70
C LEU A 80 7.49 -12.03 23.11
N MET A 81 6.78 -11.35 24.01
CA MET A 81 6.49 -11.88 25.34
C MET A 81 5.71 -13.19 25.27
N SER A 82 4.71 -13.26 24.38
CA SER A 82 3.85 -14.44 24.26
C SER A 82 4.53 -15.62 23.56
N THR A 83 5.41 -15.37 22.59
CA THR A 83 6.05 -16.44 21.81
C THR A 83 7.32 -16.96 22.46
N VAL A 84 8.11 -16.10 23.12
CA VAL A 84 9.39 -16.48 23.74
C VAL A 84 9.28 -16.64 25.26
N GLY A 85 8.18 -16.18 25.89
CA GLY A 85 7.99 -16.28 27.34
C GLY A 85 8.89 -15.33 28.14
N LEU A 86 9.40 -14.27 27.52
CA LEU A 86 10.27 -13.29 28.18
C LEU A 86 9.46 -12.28 29.02
N PRO A 87 9.97 -11.85 30.19
CA PRO A 87 9.33 -10.78 30.96
C PRO A 87 9.44 -9.44 30.23
N PHE A 88 8.48 -8.54 30.49
CA PHE A 88 8.39 -7.21 29.88
C PHE A 88 9.71 -6.41 29.98
N SER A 89 10.38 -6.46 31.12
CA SER A 89 11.66 -5.76 31.35
C SER A 89 12.76 -6.18 30.39
N ASN A 90 12.77 -7.45 29.97
CA ASN A 90 13.79 -7.97 29.05
C ASN A 90 13.44 -7.57 27.61
N VAL A 91 12.16 -7.64 27.24
CA VAL A 91 11.69 -7.23 25.93
C VAL A 91 11.92 -5.74 25.68
N MET A 92 11.70 -4.89 26.69
CA MET A 92 11.92 -3.44 26.57
C MET A 92 13.39 -3.03 26.40
N GLN A 93 14.35 -3.94 26.64
CA GLN A 93 15.77 -3.71 26.36
C GLN A 93 16.12 -4.00 24.89
N ALA A 94 15.23 -4.62 24.12
CA ALA A 94 15.45 -4.89 22.71
C ALA A 94 15.52 -3.60 21.89
N SER A 95 16.36 -3.58 20.85
CA SER A 95 16.61 -2.40 20.02
C SER A 95 15.33 -1.84 19.38
N PHE A 96 14.39 -2.70 18.99
CA PHE A 96 13.10 -2.25 18.44
C PHE A 96 12.27 -1.49 19.49
N ALA A 97 12.22 -1.96 20.73
CA ALA A 97 11.44 -1.36 21.81
C ALA A 97 12.05 -0.03 22.26
N LEU A 98 13.38 0.05 22.34
CA LEU A 98 14.10 1.30 22.63
C LEU A 98 13.89 2.34 21.52
N SER A 99 14.02 1.92 20.25
CA SER A 99 13.83 2.81 19.10
C SER A 99 12.38 3.28 18.97
N GLY A 100 11.42 2.38 19.17
CA GLY A 100 9.99 2.70 19.22
C GLY A 100 9.68 3.69 20.35
N SER A 101 10.21 3.47 21.55
CA SER A 101 10.07 4.40 22.68
C SER A 101 10.65 5.78 22.37
N ALA A 102 11.81 5.85 21.71
CA ALA A 102 12.41 7.11 21.29
C ALA A 102 11.54 7.85 20.26
N LYS A 103 10.98 7.14 19.28
CA LYS A 103 10.05 7.71 18.29
C LYS A 103 8.77 8.23 18.95
N ILE A 104 8.18 7.45 19.87
CA ILE A 104 6.99 7.84 20.65
C ILE A 104 7.26 9.14 21.41
N ALA A 105 8.38 9.23 22.14
CA ALA A 105 8.75 10.42 22.90
C ALA A 105 8.98 11.63 21.98
N CYS A 106 9.72 11.47 20.88
CA CYS A 106 9.97 12.55 19.93
C CYS A 106 8.69 13.06 19.27
N ALA A 107 7.82 12.14 18.84
CA ALA A 107 6.52 12.46 18.26
C ALA A 107 5.64 13.25 19.24
N LEU A 108 5.61 12.85 20.51
CA LEU A 108 4.89 13.56 21.57
C LEU A 108 5.45 14.98 21.79
N VAL A 109 6.77 15.12 21.85
CA VAL A 109 7.43 16.44 21.98
C VAL A 109 7.04 17.35 20.81
N ILE A 110 7.09 16.87 19.56
CA ILE A 110 6.68 17.67 18.40
C ILE A 110 5.19 18.01 18.47
N ALA A 111 4.32 17.04 18.80
CA ALA A 111 2.88 17.26 18.88
C ALA A 111 2.48 18.35 19.89
N LEU A 112 3.19 18.43 21.02
CA LEU A 112 2.92 19.39 22.09
C LEU A 112 3.62 20.74 21.89
N CYS A 113 4.91 20.72 21.51
CA CYS A 113 5.75 21.91 21.49
C CYS A 113 5.73 22.69 20.16
N LEU A 114 5.29 22.08 19.05
CA LEU A 114 5.22 22.75 17.76
C LEU A 114 4.10 23.81 17.75
N ASN A 115 4.49 25.08 17.72
CA ASN A 115 3.60 26.24 17.59
C ASN A 115 4.36 27.45 17.02
N ARG A 116 3.66 28.54 16.71
CA ARG A 116 4.25 29.74 16.11
C ARG A 116 5.33 30.41 16.99
N ARG A 117 5.13 30.43 18.31
CA ARG A 117 6.11 31.02 19.25
C ARG A 117 7.41 30.20 19.25
N THR A 118 7.30 28.88 19.19
CA THR A 118 8.46 27.97 19.10
C THR A 118 9.20 28.18 17.78
N LEU A 119 8.49 28.28 16.64
CA LEU A 119 9.12 28.53 15.33
C LEU A 119 9.79 29.90 15.23
N ALA A 120 9.25 30.92 15.89
CA ALA A 120 9.83 32.26 15.91
C ALA A 120 11.15 32.34 16.71
N ARG A 121 11.38 31.42 17.66
CA ARG A 121 12.61 31.37 18.47
C ARG A 121 13.64 30.46 17.80
N PRO A 122 14.82 30.95 17.37
CA PRO A 122 15.77 30.17 16.59
C PRO A 122 16.25 28.91 17.33
N VAL A 123 16.59 29.03 18.62
CA VAL A 123 17.04 27.90 19.45
C VAL A 123 15.95 26.82 19.57
N ALA A 124 14.69 27.23 19.83
CA ALA A 124 13.59 26.29 20.00
C ALA A 124 13.20 25.61 18.68
N ARG A 125 13.26 26.34 17.56
CA ARG A 125 13.09 25.79 16.21
C ARG A 125 14.18 24.76 15.88
N THR A 126 15.45 25.07 16.17
CA THR A 126 16.55 24.12 15.98
C THR A 126 16.40 22.89 16.87
N ALA A 127 15.96 23.06 18.12
CA ALA A 127 15.67 21.93 19.01
C ALA A 127 14.58 21.01 18.43
N LEU A 128 13.50 21.55 17.86
CA LEU A 128 12.49 20.73 17.17
C LEU A 128 13.04 20.00 15.95
N LEU A 129 13.92 20.63 15.17
CA LEU A 129 14.61 19.97 14.06
C LEU A 129 15.50 18.82 14.54
N LEU A 130 16.20 18.99 15.67
CA LEU A 130 16.98 17.92 16.29
C LEU A 130 16.09 16.77 16.77
N VAL A 131 14.93 17.05 17.36
CA VAL A 131 13.95 16.01 17.73
C VAL A 131 13.43 15.26 16.50
N GLY A 132 13.18 15.98 15.39
CA GLY A 132 12.85 15.36 14.11
C GLY A 132 13.97 14.46 13.58
N PHE A 133 15.22 14.92 13.68
CA PHE A 133 16.39 14.13 13.31
C PHE A 133 16.55 12.88 14.17
N LEU A 134 16.35 12.97 15.50
CA LEU A 134 16.37 11.82 16.39
C LEU A 134 15.28 10.79 16.04
N THR A 135 14.09 11.25 15.62
CA THR A 135 13.03 10.36 15.12
C THR A 135 13.52 9.58 13.88
N LEU A 136 14.17 10.26 12.94
CA LEU A 136 14.73 9.64 11.73
C LEU A 136 15.81 8.61 12.07
N VAL A 137 16.74 8.95 12.98
CA VAL A 137 17.78 8.02 13.44
C VAL A 137 17.16 6.78 14.07
N ALA A 138 16.22 6.95 15.01
CA ALA A 138 15.52 5.83 15.64
C ALA A 138 14.78 4.97 14.61
N ALA A 139 14.20 5.56 13.56
CA ALA A 139 13.54 4.82 12.49
C ALA A 139 14.51 4.01 11.60
N THR A 140 15.79 4.37 11.53
CA THR A 140 16.79 3.55 10.82
C THR A 140 17.24 2.32 11.63
N MET A 141 17.17 2.41 12.96
CA MET A 141 17.54 1.29 13.86
C MET A 141 16.57 0.10 13.79
N THR A 142 15.40 0.29 13.17
CA THR A 142 14.39 -0.78 12.98
C THR A 142 14.37 -1.30 11.54
N THR A 143 15.42 -1.08 10.76
CA THR A 143 15.54 -1.53 9.36
C THR A 143 16.57 -2.65 9.21
N HIS A 144 16.56 -3.34 8.06
CA HIS A 144 17.60 -4.34 7.73
C HIS A 144 19.02 -3.77 7.87
N ALA A 145 19.23 -2.46 7.63
CA ALA A 145 20.53 -1.83 7.77
C ALA A 145 21.15 -2.00 9.17
N PHE A 146 20.33 -1.96 10.22
CA PHE A 146 20.80 -2.14 11.59
C PHE A 146 21.22 -3.58 11.88
N ALA A 147 20.52 -4.55 11.28
CA ALA A 147 20.75 -5.97 11.48
C ALA A 147 21.89 -6.54 10.63
N ARG A 148 22.42 -5.79 9.65
CA ARG A 148 23.56 -6.25 8.84
C ARG A 148 24.82 -6.37 9.70
N MET A 149 25.57 -7.44 9.51
CA MET A 149 26.89 -7.61 10.14
C MET A 149 27.97 -6.80 9.44
N ASP A 150 27.88 -6.70 8.10
CA ASP A 150 28.83 -5.96 7.28
C ASP A 150 28.22 -4.64 6.76
N HIS A 151 29.05 -3.60 6.69
CA HIS A 151 28.69 -2.28 6.13
C HIS A 151 27.47 -1.61 6.78
N ASN A 152 27.10 -2.00 8.01
CA ASN A 152 25.91 -1.51 8.71
C ASN A 152 25.89 0.02 8.85
N ALA A 153 27.03 0.65 9.19
CA ALA A 153 27.13 2.09 9.34
C ALA A 153 26.79 2.83 8.02
N LEU A 154 27.31 2.35 6.89
CA LEU A 154 26.97 2.89 5.57
C LEU A 154 25.49 2.70 5.27
N LEU A 155 24.96 1.50 5.49
CA LEU A 155 23.56 1.19 5.21
C LEU A 155 22.59 1.96 6.09
N LEU A 156 22.95 2.27 7.34
CA LEU A 156 22.17 3.13 8.22
C LEU A 156 22.10 4.57 7.70
N VAL A 157 23.22 5.11 7.23
CA VAL A 157 23.26 6.44 6.58
C VAL A 157 22.43 6.45 5.30
N VAL A 158 22.55 5.40 4.49
CA VAL A 158 21.79 5.24 3.23
C VAL A 158 20.29 5.12 3.51
N ALA A 159 19.88 4.32 4.49
CA ALA A 159 18.50 4.19 4.91
C ALA A 159 17.95 5.52 5.44
N GLY A 160 18.73 6.24 6.25
CA GLY A 160 18.40 7.58 6.74
C GLY A 160 18.23 8.58 5.61
N LEU A 161 19.12 8.56 4.61
CA LEU A 161 19.04 9.39 3.41
C LEU A 161 17.78 9.09 2.60
N HIS A 162 17.42 7.81 2.46
CA HIS A 162 16.22 7.39 1.75
C HIS A 162 14.95 7.89 2.45
N GLN A 163 14.83 7.65 3.76
CA GLN A 163 13.69 8.09 4.57
C GLN A 163 13.61 9.63 4.64
N PHE A 164 14.74 10.33 4.71
CA PHE A 164 14.80 11.80 4.65
C PHE A 164 14.28 12.34 3.32
N GLY A 165 14.72 11.74 2.20
CA GLY A 165 14.25 12.13 0.88
C GLY A 165 12.74 11.90 0.70
N ALA A 166 12.24 10.76 1.20
CA ALA A 166 10.81 10.44 1.23
C ALA A 166 9.99 11.43 2.08
N ALA A 167 10.52 11.84 3.24
CA ALA A 167 9.87 12.82 4.10
C ALA A 167 9.79 14.20 3.44
N ILE A 168 10.86 14.68 2.80
CA ILE A 168 10.86 16.00 2.16
C ILE A 168 9.92 16.03 0.95
N TRP A 169 10.00 15.02 0.09
CA TRP A 169 9.18 14.96 -1.11
C TRP A 169 7.75 14.57 -0.73
N ILE A 170 7.47 13.27 -0.57
CA ILE A 170 6.10 12.76 -0.36
C ILE A 170 5.48 13.29 0.94
N GLY A 171 6.24 13.30 2.03
CA GLY A 171 5.77 13.81 3.33
C GLY A 171 5.44 15.31 3.34
N GLY A 172 6.07 16.10 2.46
CA GLY A 172 5.82 17.55 2.32
C GLY A 172 4.63 17.90 1.41
N ILE A 173 4.20 17.00 0.52
CA ILE A 173 3.11 17.27 -0.43
C ILE A 173 1.78 17.61 0.25
N PRO A 174 1.34 16.95 1.35
CA PRO A 174 0.11 17.34 2.05
C PRO A 174 0.12 18.80 2.52
N SER A 175 1.26 19.28 3.05
CA SER A 175 1.44 20.69 3.42
C SER A 175 1.40 21.60 2.19
N PHE A 176 2.04 21.19 1.10
CA PHE A 176 2.01 21.92 -0.18
C PHE A 176 0.58 22.04 -0.74
N VAL A 177 -0.17 20.95 -0.86
CA VAL A 177 -1.57 20.93 -1.33
C VAL A 177 -2.45 21.79 -0.43
N LEU A 178 -2.23 21.77 0.89
CA LEU A 178 -2.95 22.61 1.84
C LEU A 178 -2.70 24.10 1.59
N VAL A 179 -1.46 24.49 1.28
CA VAL A 179 -1.13 25.87 0.90
C VAL A 179 -1.77 26.24 -0.44
N LEU A 180 -1.63 25.41 -1.47
CA LEU A 180 -2.22 25.65 -2.80
C LEU A 180 -3.74 25.79 -2.79
N ARG A 181 -4.42 25.18 -1.82
CA ARG A 181 -5.88 25.30 -1.68
C ARG A 181 -6.32 26.70 -1.25
N HIS A 182 -5.46 27.45 -0.58
CA HIS A 182 -5.82 28.70 0.09
C HIS A 182 -5.00 29.91 -0.38
N LEU A 183 -3.90 29.68 -1.08
CA LEU A 183 -3.10 30.72 -1.70
C LEU A 183 -3.58 30.94 -3.14
N HIS A 184 -4.06 32.16 -3.43
CA HIS A 184 -4.58 32.53 -4.76
C HIS A 184 -3.71 33.55 -5.49
N ASP A 185 -2.74 34.15 -4.78
CA ASP A 185 -1.81 35.11 -5.35
C ASP A 185 -0.78 34.42 -6.26
N GLY A 186 -0.63 34.93 -7.49
CA GLY A 186 0.24 34.35 -8.50
C GLY A 186 1.73 34.38 -8.12
N GLN A 187 2.18 35.48 -7.51
CA GLN A 187 3.58 35.61 -7.07
C GLN A 187 3.88 34.65 -5.91
N GLY A 188 2.99 34.58 -4.91
CA GLY A 188 3.08 33.64 -3.81
C GLY A 188 3.07 32.19 -4.27
N LEU A 189 2.20 31.84 -5.23
CA LEU A 189 2.16 30.50 -5.83
C LEU A 189 3.48 30.14 -6.53
N ALA A 190 4.07 31.08 -7.27
CA ALA A 190 5.38 30.88 -7.91
C ALA A 190 6.51 30.69 -6.87
N GLN A 191 6.53 31.48 -5.80
CA GLN A 191 7.53 31.38 -4.74
C GLN A 191 7.44 30.07 -3.96
N VAL A 192 6.22 29.70 -3.53
CA VAL A 192 5.95 28.45 -2.80
C VAL A 192 6.24 27.25 -3.70
N GLY A 193 5.74 27.25 -4.94
CA GLY A 193 6.00 26.21 -5.92
C GLY A 193 7.49 26.02 -6.21
N SER A 194 8.24 27.11 -6.40
CA SER A 194 9.67 27.07 -6.68
C SER A 194 10.48 26.52 -5.50
N ARG A 195 10.20 26.97 -4.27
CA ARG A 195 10.88 26.44 -3.08
C ARG A 195 10.55 24.97 -2.84
N PHE A 196 9.28 24.58 -2.97
CA PHE A 196 8.88 23.18 -2.77
C PHE A 196 9.45 22.27 -3.86
N SER A 197 9.54 22.74 -5.11
CA SER A 197 10.16 21.99 -6.21
C SER A 197 11.65 21.72 -5.93
N ARG A 198 12.41 22.71 -5.41
CA ARG A 198 13.82 22.49 -5.02
C ARG A 198 13.96 21.48 -3.88
N MET A 199 13.11 21.58 -2.86
CA MET A 199 13.07 20.60 -1.77
C MET A 199 12.75 19.20 -2.31
N SER A 200 11.75 19.08 -3.18
CA SER A 200 11.35 17.81 -3.79
C SER A 200 12.46 17.21 -4.66
N MET A 201 13.18 18.02 -5.45
CA MET A 201 14.33 17.57 -6.24
C MET A 201 15.48 17.06 -5.36
N LEU A 202 15.76 17.72 -4.23
CA LEU A 202 16.70 17.20 -3.24
C LEU A 202 16.22 15.86 -2.70
N GLY A 203 14.95 15.74 -2.35
CA GLY A 203 14.36 14.48 -1.88
C GLY A 203 14.47 13.34 -2.90
N VAL A 204 14.19 13.64 -4.18
CA VAL A 204 14.37 12.71 -5.30
C VAL A 204 15.83 12.26 -5.42
N ALA A 205 16.79 13.19 -5.34
CA ALA A 205 18.21 12.87 -5.40
C ALA A 205 18.64 11.96 -4.24
N CYS A 206 18.17 12.25 -3.01
CA CYS A 206 18.41 11.40 -1.84
C CYS A 206 17.85 9.99 -2.04
N ILE A 207 16.60 9.86 -2.51
CA ILE A 207 15.93 8.57 -2.76
C ILE A 207 16.66 7.78 -3.86
N LEU A 208 17.04 8.44 -4.96
CA LEU A 208 17.69 7.78 -6.09
C LEU A 208 19.09 7.26 -5.71
N ALA A 209 19.91 8.11 -5.09
CA ALA A 209 21.25 7.73 -4.67
C ALA A 209 21.21 6.60 -3.63
N SER A 210 20.37 6.75 -2.60
CA SER A 210 20.22 5.70 -1.58
C SER A 210 19.61 4.41 -2.13
N GLY A 211 18.62 4.52 -3.03
CA GLY A 211 17.97 3.38 -3.68
C GLY A 211 18.93 2.55 -4.53
N VAL A 212 19.79 3.21 -5.31
CA VAL A 212 20.84 2.53 -6.09
C VAL A 212 21.81 1.79 -5.17
N ILE A 213 22.27 2.44 -4.11
CA ILE A 213 23.18 1.79 -3.13
C ILE A 213 22.49 0.59 -2.47
N MET A 214 21.24 0.74 -2.00
CA MET A 214 20.49 -0.36 -1.42
C MET A 214 20.25 -1.51 -2.41
N CYS A 215 20.02 -1.22 -3.71
CA CYS A 215 19.91 -2.28 -4.71
C CYS A 215 21.19 -3.11 -4.80
N VAL A 216 22.36 -2.48 -4.78
CA VAL A 216 23.65 -3.20 -4.79
C VAL A 216 23.80 -4.10 -3.56
N PHE A 217 23.47 -3.60 -2.37
CA PHE A 217 23.69 -4.33 -1.11
C PHE A 217 22.59 -5.31 -0.71
N TYR A 218 21.36 -5.12 -1.17
CA TYR A 218 20.20 -5.96 -0.78
C TYR A 218 19.72 -6.87 -1.90
N ILE A 219 19.99 -6.55 -3.17
CA ILE A 219 19.57 -7.39 -4.31
C ILE A 219 20.71 -8.28 -4.80
N GLY A 220 21.91 -7.71 -4.93
CA GLY A 220 23.09 -8.43 -5.41
C GLY A 220 23.09 -8.62 -6.93
N ASP A 221 22.45 -9.68 -7.42
CA ASP A 221 22.51 -10.10 -8.83
C ASP A 221 21.16 -9.98 -9.57
N ALA A 222 21.18 -10.27 -10.88
CA ALA A 222 19.99 -10.17 -11.73
C ALA A 222 18.87 -11.14 -11.33
N GLN A 223 19.20 -12.36 -10.88
CA GLN A 223 18.21 -13.32 -10.40
C GLN A 223 17.64 -12.88 -9.05
N GLY A 224 18.43 -12.22 -8.20
CA GLY A 224 17.92 -11.53 -7.01
C GLY A 224 16.83 -10.51 -7.36
N PHE A 225 16.95 -9.82 -8.49
CA PHE A 225 16.00 -8.79 -8.92
C PHE A 225 14.65 -9.35 -9.39
N TYR A 226 14.63 -10.40 -10.21
CA TYR A 226 13.37 -10.96 -10.76
C TYR A 226 12.88 -12.22 -10.05
N GLY A 227 13.78 -12.97 -9.42
CA GLY A 227 13.55 -14.30 -8.86
C GLY A 227 13.40 -14.32 -7.34
N THR A 228 13.11 -13.16 -6.72
CA THR A 228 12.79 -13.03 -5.30
C THR A 228 11.62 -12.06 -5.07
N ALA A 229 10.84 -12.31 -4.02
CA ALA A 229 9.76 -11.43 -3.56
C ALA A 229 10.26 -9.99 -3.34
N TYR A 230 11.41 -9.88 -2.66
CA TYR A 230 12.08 -8.62 -2.40
C TYR A 230 12.37 -7.83 -3.69
N GLY A 231 12.93 -8.48 -4.71
CA GLY A 231 13.24 -7.86 -6.00
C GLY A 231 12.00 -7.42 -6.78
N VAL A 232 10.95 -8.26 -6.80
CA VAL A 232 9.67 -7.95 -7.45
C VAL A 232 9.00 -6.74 -6.80
N MET A 233 8.96 -6.69 -5.47
CA MET A 233 8.42 -5.55 -4.73
C MET A 233 9.24 -4.27 -4.96
N VAL A 234 10.59 -4.36 -5.05
CA VAL A 234 11.43 -3.23 -5.45
C VAL A 234 11.09 -2.76 -6.87
N SER A 235 10.84 -3.67 -7.82
CA SER A 235 10.43 -3.32 -9.17
C SER A 235 9.10 -2.56 -9.20
N ALA A 236 8.14 -2.95 -8.36
CA ALA A 236 6.87 -2.22 -8.19
C ALA A 236 7.09 -0.81 -7.65
N LYS A 237 7.98 -0.64 -6.67
CA LYS A 237 8.37 0.68 -6.14
C LYS A 237 9.08 1.52 -7.19
N ILE A 238 9.93 0.95 -8.03
CA ILE A 238 10.57 1.65 -9.16
C ILE A 238 9.50 2.13 -10.15
N ALA A 239 8.56 1.27 -10.55
CA ALA A 239 7.47 1.65 -11.46
C ALA A 239 6.63 2.81 -10.91
N MET A 240 6.23 2.74 -9.63
CA MET A 240 5.49 3.82 -8.97
C MET A 240 6.34 5.09 -8.80
N PHE A 241 7.64 4.97 -8.50
CA PHE A 241 8.56 6.10 -8.42
C PHE A 241 8.71 6.81 -9.77
N LEU A 242 8.83 6.07 -10.88
CA LEU A 242 8.84 6.64 -12.23
C LEU A 242 7.52 7.36 -12.55
N ALA A 243 6.38 6.79 -12.15
CA ALA A 243 5.08 7.47 -12.30
C ALA A 243 5.03 8.78 -11.50
N LEU A 244 5.56 8.80 -10.27
CA LEU A 244 5.69 10.02 -9.46
C LEU A 244 6.61 11.05 -10.11
N LEU A 245 7.72 10.64 -10.72
CA LEU A 245 8.60 11.56 -11.46
C LEU A 245 7.89 12.20 -12.65
N VAL A 246 7.05 11.46 -13.38
CA VAL A 246 6.25 12.00 -14.49
C VAL A 246 5.24 13.04 -13.99
N LEU A 247 4.55 12.77 -12.87
CA LEU A 247 3.63 13.72 -12.24
C LEU A 247 4.37 14.96 -11.72
N GLY A 248 5.52 14.75 -11.06
CA GLY A 248 6.39 15.78 -10.53
C GLY A 248 6.94 16.69 -11.63
N LEU A 249 7.36 16.13 -12.77
CA LEU A 249 7.74 16.89 -13.96
C LEU A 249 6.55 17.72 -14.48
N GLY A 250 5.36 17.13 -14.54
CA GLY A 250 4.13 17.83 -14.87
C GLY A 250 3.88 19.04 -13.97
N ASN A 251 4.14 18.92 -12.67
CA ASN A 251 4.02 19.99 -11.68
C ASN A 251 5.13 21.05 -11.78
N PHE A 252 6.36 20.61 -12.04
CA PHE A 252 7.50 21.49 -12.27
C PHE A 252 7.26 22.42 -13.48
N THR A 253 6.68 21.90 -14.57
CA THR A 253 6.35 22.73 -15.74
C THR A 253 5.30 23.82 -15.45
N VAL A 254 4.35 23.55 -14.54
CA VAL A 254 3.38 24.57 -14.09
C VAL A 254 4.07 25.63 -13.25
N THR A 255 4.93 25.20 -12.32
CA THR A 255 5.73 26.08 -11.47
C THR A 255 6.61 27.02 -12.29
N GLU A 256 7.24 26.51 -13.36
CA GLU A 256 8.09 27.30 -14.25
C GLU A 256 7.29 28.34 -15.04
N ARG A 257 6.08 28.00 -15.50
CA ARG A 257 5.19 28.98 -16.16
C ARG A 257 4.78 30.11 -15.22
N LEU A 258 4.43 29.78 -13.97
CA LEU A 258 4.12 30.78 -12.95
C LEU A 258 5.31 31.71 -12.68
N ARG A 259 6.53 31.17 -12.63
CA ARG A 259 7.77 31.97 -12.47
C ARG A 259 7.98 32.95 -13.62
N GLN A 260 7.59 32.56 -14.83
CA GLN A 260 7.68 33.40 -16.02
C GLN A 260 6.51 34.40 -16.16
N GLY A 261 5.62 34.50 -15.16
CA GLY A 261 4.44 35.37 -15.22
C GLY A 261 3.41 34.94 -16.26
N ARG A 262 3.46 33.68 -16.72
CA ARG A 262 2.53 33.13 -17.71
C ARG A 262 1.34 32.47 -17.00
N ASP A 263 0.20 32.46 -17.68
CA ASP A 263 -0.96 31.71 -17.21
C ASP A 263 -0.64 30.20 -17.11
N ALA A 264 -1.08 29.59 -16.02
CA ALA A 264 -0.69 28.24 -15.65
C ALA A 264 -1.83 27.50 -14.94
N PRO A 265 -2.06 26.21 -15.25
CA PRO A 265 -3.19 25.47 -14.68
C PRO A 265 -2.88 25.00 -13.25
N VAL A 266 -2.96 25.90 -12.27
CA VAL A 266 -2.71 25.63 -10.84
C VAL A 266 -3.60 24.49 -10.31
N LEU A 267 -4.84 24.40 -10.80
CA LEU A 267 -5.74 23.30 -10.48
C LEU A 267 -5.13 21.94 -10.86
N ARG A 268 -4.50 21.84 -12.04
CA ARG A 268 -3.84 20.61 -12.48
C ARG A 268 -2.71 20.24 -11.53
N MET A 269 -1.89 21.23 -11.14
CA MET A 269 -0.81 21.02 -10.18
C MET A 269 -1.32 20.46 -8.86
N ARG A 270 -2.42 21.02 -8.33
CA ARG A 270 -3.06 20.51 -7.11
C ARG A 270 -3.56 19.07 -7.28
N ARG A 271 -4.21 18.73 -8.40
CA ARG A 271 -4.74 17.37 -8.61
C ARG A 271 -3.65 16.33 -8.83
N PHE A 272 -2.56 16.68 -9.50
CA PHE A 272 -1.40 15.79 -9.62
C PHE A 272 -0.74 15.57 -8.26
N ALA A 273 -0.56 16.62 -7.47
CA ALA A 273 -0.04 16.50 -6.11
C ALA A 273 -0.91 15.60 -5.20
N GLU A 274 -2.24 15.63 -5.35
CA GLU A 274 -3.14 14.69 -4.64
C GLU A 274 -2.90 13.23 -5.05
N VAL A 275 -2.67 12.97 -6.34
CA VAL A 275 -2.30 11.63 -6.82
C VAL A 275 -0.91 11.22 -6.35
N GLU A 276 0.05 12.15 -6.31
CA GLU A 276 1.39 11.90 -5.78
C GLU A 276 1.35 11.48 -4.30
N ILE A 277 0.50 12.12 -3.47
CA ILE A 277 0.26 11.67 -2.08
C ILE A 277 -0.23 10.23 -2.08
N GLY A 278 -1.22 9.94 -2.92
CA GLY A 278 -1.83 8.63 -3.05
C GLY A 278 -0.85 7.52 -3.38
N ILE A 279 -0.13 7.66 -4.49
CA ILE A 279 0.90 6.71 -4.93
C ILE A 279 2.05 6.66 -3.91
N GLY A 280 2.46 7.80 -3.35
CA GLY A 280 3.51 7.85 -2.33
C GLY A 280 3.14 7.07 -1.07
N PHE A 281 1.89 7.14 -0.62
CA PHE A 281 1.42 6.32 0.50
C PHE A 281 1.39 4.83 0.13
N THR A 282 0.98 4.47 -1.09
CA THR A 282 1.10 3.09 -1.57
C THR A 282 2.55 2.59 -1.54
N ILE A 283 3.52 3.42 -1.94
CA ILE A 283 4.95 3.09 -1.84
C ILE A 283 5.39 2.88 -0.38
N PHE A 284 4.84 3.63 0.57
CA PHE A 284 5.14 3.44 2.01
C PHE A 284 4.59 2.13 2.55
N PHE A 285 3.38 1.74 2.16
CA PHE A 285 2.82 0.44 2.50
C PHE A 285 3.60 -0.71 1.84
N ALA A 286 3.99 -0.57 0.58
CA ALA A 286 4.90 -1.50 -0.09
C ALA A 286 6.28 -1.57 0.61
N ALA A 287 6.79 -0.44 1.14
CA ALA A 287 8.02 -0.41 1.92
C ALA A 287 7.87 -1.17 3.25
N ALA A 288 6.74 -1.01 3.94
CA ALA A 288 6.45 -1.75 5.17
C ALA A 288 6.38 -3.26 4.91
N SER A 289 5.70 -3.69 3.84
CA SER A 289 5.65 -5.09 3.43
C SER A 289 7.05 -5.63 3.07
N LEU A 290 7.86 -4.86 2.34
CA LEU A 290 9.22 -5.23 1.96
C LEU A 290 10.12 -5.52 3.17
N THR A 291 9.93 -4.83 4.30
CA THR A 291 10.71 -5.08 5.53
C THR A 291 10.36 -6.37 6.26
N SER A 292 9.28 -7.04 5.85
CA SER A 292 8.85 -8.34 6.37
C SER A 292 9.38 -9.52 5.55
N VAL A 293 10.13 -9.24 4.47
CA VAL A 293 10.74 -10.25 3.58
C VAL A 293 12.26 -10.11 3.67
N PRO A 294 13.04 -11.20 3.67
CA PRO A 294 14.50 -11.10 3.66
C PRO A 294 15.00 -10.36 2.40
N PRO A 295 16.08 -9.57 2.50
CA PRO A 295 16.79 -9.05 1.33
C PRO A 295 17.11 -10.15 0.31
N ALA A 296 16.99 -9.86 -0.98
CA ALA A 296 17.17 -10.88 -2.03
C ALA A 296 18.55 -11.55 -2.00
N ILE A 297 19.59 -10.81 -1.61
CA ILE A 297 20.95 -11.34 -1.47
C ILE A 297 21.05 -12.44 -0.42
N ASP A 298 20.18 -12.42 0.59
CA ASP A 298 20.17 -13.39 1.70
C ASP A 298 19.38 -14.66 1.30
N LEU A 299 18.53 -14.60 0.28
CA LEU A 299 17.83 -15.76 -0.28
C LEU A 299 18.71 -16.41 -1.37
N THR A 300 19.56 -17.38 -1.03
CA THR A 300 20.51 -18.00 -1.98
C THR A 300 20.00 -19.30 -2.61
N SER A 301 19.06 -19.99 -1.97
CA SER A 301 18.31 -21.12 -2.53
C SER A 301 16.89 -20.70 -2.93
N ASP A 302 16.18 -21.58 -3.65
CA ASP A 302 14.75 -21.44 -3.90
C ASP A 302 14.32 -20.16 -4.63
N ARG A 303 15.24 -19.56 -5.38
CA ARG A 303 14.93 -18.48 -6.33
C ARG A 303 14.20 -19.05 -7.54
N VAL A 304 13.24 -18.29 -8.04
CA VAL A 304 12.54 -18.61 -9.28
C VAL A 304 13.42 -18.28 -10.49
N THR A 305 13.41 -19.14 -11.49
CA THR A 305 14.13 -19.01 -12.76
C THR A 305 13.27 -18.35 -13.82
N LEU A 306 13.88 -17.74 -14.85
CA LEU A 306 13.14 -17.20 -15.99
C LEU A 306 12.28 -18.25 -16.71
N HIS A 307 12.70 -19.51 -16.71
CA HIS A 307 11.93 -20.59 -17.31
C HIS A 307 10.63 -20.85 -16.53
N GLU A 308 10.70 -20.96 -15.20
CA GLU A 308 9.52 -21.10 -14.34
C GLU A 308 8.56 -19.91 -14.51
N ILE A 309 9.09 -18.67 -14.58
CA ILE A 309 8.27 -17.47 -14.86
C ILE A 309 7.61 -17.56 -16.23
N ALA A 310 8.34 -17.97 -17.27
CA ALA A 310 7.82 -18.08 -18.63
C ALA A 310 6.73 -19.15 -18.72
N VAL A 311 6.91 -20.30 -18.04
CA VAL A 311 5.89 -21.36 -17.97
C VAL A 311 4.65 -20.88 -17.23
N ARG A 312 4.82 -20.20 -16.08
CA ARG A 312 3.73 -19.62 -15.29
C ARG A 312 2.91 -18.60 -16.07
N ASN A 313 3.57 -17.76 -16.88
CA ASN A 313 2.94 -16.71 -17.67
C ASN A 313 2.59 -17.12 -19.11
N ALA A 314 2.79 -18.39 -19.47
CA ALA A 314 2.46 -18.88 -20.80
C ALA A 314 0.94 -18.82 -21.00
N PRO A 315 0.44 -18.17 -22.09
CA PRO A 315 -0.99 -18.07 -22.35
C PRO A 315 -1.65 -19.45 -22.39
N ALA A 316 -2.70 -19.64 -21.58
CA ALA A 316 -3.54 -20.82 -21.61
C ALA A 316 -5.00 -20.43 -21.77
N TRP A 317 -5.80 -21.37 -22.29
CA TRP A 317 -7.24 -21.20 -22.36
C TRP A 317 -7.83 -21.19 -20.94
N PRO A 318 -8.74 -20.26 -20.63
CA PRO A 318 -9.38 -20.23 -19.32
C PRO A 318 -10.14 -21.53 -19.05
N ARG A 319 -10.01 -22.01 -17.83
CA ARG A 319 -10.77 -23.13 -17.28
C ARG A 319 -12.16 -22.64 -16.92
N PHE A 320 -13.17 -23.20 -17.58
CA PHE A 320 -14.59 -22.96 -17.27
C PHE A 320 -15.30 -24.18 -16.67
N HIS A 321 -14.54 -25.21 -16.32
CA HIS A 321 -15.01 -26.38 -15.58
C HIS A 321 -14.34 -26.41 -14.22
N SER A 322 -15.15 -26.30 -13.16
CA SER A 322 -14.69 -26.44 -11.77
C SER A 322 -14.38 -27.91 -11.47
N PRO A 323 -13.34 -28.20 -10.68
CA PRO A 323 -13.22 -29.50 -10.04
C PRO A 323 -14.30 -29.67 -8.96
N ASP A 324 -14.59 -30.92 -8.60
CA ASP A 324 -15.53 -31.26 -7.53
C ASP A 324 -14.95 -30.87 -6.16
N HIS A 325 -15.79 -30.31 -5.29
CA HIS A 325 -15.38 -29.86 -3.96
C HIS A 325 -14.85 -31.02 -3.09
N ASP A 326 -15.42 -32.22 -3.21
CA ASP A 326 -14.99 -33.42 -2.49
C ASP A 326 -13.58 -33.91 -2.90
N ALA A 327 -13.06 -33.43 -4.03
CA ALA A 327 -11.74 -33.79 -4.54
C ALA A 327 -10.62 -32.84 -4.08
N LEU A 328 -10.96 -31.76 -3.38
CA LEU A 328 -10.01 -30.81 -2.80
C LEU A 328 -9.24 -31.47 -1.64
N ALA A 329 -7.98 -31.06 -1.43
CA ALA A 329 -7.14 -31.69 -0.41
C ALA A 329 -7.76 -31.60 0.99
N ILE A 330 -8.41 -30.47 1.29
CA ILE A 330 -9.08 -30.24 2.57
C ILE A 330 -10.28 -31.17 2.79
N SER A 331 -11.09 -31.38 1.76
CA SER A 331 -12.24 -32.28 1.81
C SER A 331 -11.78 -33.73 1.95
N GLN A 332 -10.73 -34.12 1.22
CA GLN A 332 -10.14 -35.46 1.32
C GLN A 332 -9.54 -35.71 2.71
N LEU A 333 -8.88 -34.72 3.29
CA LEU A 333 -8.34 -34.80 4.65
C LEU A 333 -9.47 -34.96 5.68
N GLN A 334 -10.55 -34.20 5.58
CA GLN A 334 -11.70 -34.35 6.49
C GLN A 334 -12.29 -35.76 6.41
N VAL A 335 -12.49 -36.30 5.20
CA VAL A 335 -12.98 -37.67 5.02
C VAL A 335 -12.04 -38.71 5.64
N GLN A 336 -10.73 -38.50 5.56
CA GLN A 336 -9.76 -39.38 6.22
C GLN A 336 -9.90 -39.32 7.74
N LEU A 337 -9.94 -38.11 8.31
CA LEU A 337 -10.09 -37.89 9.77
C LEU A 337 -11.41 -38.47 10.30
N ASP A 338 -12.50 -38.34 9.54
CA ASP A 338 -13.80 -38.92 9.88
C ASP A 338 -13.74 -40.45 9.95
N ARG A 339 -13.03 -41.09 9.00
CA ARG A 339 -12.83 -42.54 8.99
C ARG A 339 -11.99 -43.02 10.16
N GLU A 340 -10.87 -42.34 10.44
CA GLU A 340 -9.99 -42.67 11.56
C GLU A 340 -10.72 -42.52 12.89
N ALA A 341 -11.49 -41.43 13.07
CA ALA A 341 -12.28 -41.20 14.27
C ALA A 341 -13.39 -42.25 14.45
N ALA A 342 -14.05 -42.67 13.36
CA ALA A 342 -15.01 -43.77 13.39
C ALA A 342 -14.38 -45.09 13.82
N HIS A 343 -13.17 -45.41 13.32
CA HIS A 343 -12.41 -46.59 13.76
C HIS A 343 -12.01 -46.52 15.23
N MET A 344 -11.68 -45.34 15.74
CA MET A 344 -11.29 -45.12 17.14
C MET A 344 -12.49 -44.88 18.07
N GLN A 345 -13.72 -44.82 17.55
CA GLN A 345 -14.94 -44.46 18.28
C GLN A 345 -14.83 -43.11 19.02
N MET A 346 -14.16 -42.15 18.39
CA MET A 346 -13.96 -40.80 18.90
C MET A 346 -14.66 -39.77 18.01
N ALA A 347 -14.78 -38.54 18.50
CA ALA A 347 -15.22 -37.43 17.66
C ALA A 347 -14.14 -37.09 16.63
N ALA A 348 -14.56 -36.88 15.37
CA ALA A 348 -13.64 -36.49 14.31
C ALA A 348 -13.05 -35.10 14.57
N PRO A 349 -11.72 -34.94 14.51
CA PRO A 349 -11.13 -33.62 14.48
C PRO A 349 -11.47 -32.94 13.15
N ALA A 350 -11.52 -31.60 13.17
CA ALA A 350 -11.65 -30.82 11.95
C ALA A 350 -10.31 -30.83 11.18
N ALA A 351 -10.38 -30.96 9.86
CA ALA A 351 -9.23 -30.89 8.95
C ALA A 351 -8.51 -29.53 9.03
N THR A 352 -9.24 -28.48 9.41
CA THR A 352 -8.70 -27.16 9.68
C THR A 352 -9.12 -26.67 11.06
N VAL A 353 -8.15 -26.09 11.75
CA VAL A 353 -8.40 -25.36 13.00
C VAL A 353 -8.29 -23.87 12.66
N PRO A 354 -9.37 -23.08 12.78
CA PRO A 354 -9.35 -21.67 12.41
C PRO A 354 -8.22 -20.90 13.13
N GLY A 355 -7.36 -20.25 12.35
CA GLY A 355 -6.18 -19.52 12.85
C GLY A 355 -5.05 -20.42 13.35
N SER A 356 -4.93 -21.65 12.82
CA SER A 356 -3.75 -22.52 12.99
C SER A 356 -2.63 -22.22 12.00
N GLY A 357 -2.94 -21.60 10.86
CA GLY A 357 -1.96 -21.19 9.84
C GLY A 357 -1.34 -22.33 9.02
N GLU A 358 -1.85 -23.56 9.14
CA GLU A 358 -1.31 -24.75 8.46
C GLU A 358 -2.37 -25.42 7.57
N PRO A 359 -2.61 -24.91 6.34
CA PRO A 359 -3.48 -25.60 5.39
C PRO A 359 -2.82 -26.90 4.89
N PRO A 360 -3.62 -27.92 4.50
CA PRO A 360 -3.08 -29.13 3.91
C PRO A 360 -2.31 -28.82 2.61
N PRO A 361 -1.29 -29.62 2.25
CA PRO A 361 -0.59 -29.48 0.97
C PRO A 361 -1.58 -29.52 -0.20
N ARG A 362 -1.50 -28.50 -1.07
CA ARG A 362 -2.40 -28.35 -2.21
C ARG A 362 -2.18 -29.46 -3.23
N ASN A 363 -3.27 -30.05 -3.70
CA ASN A 363 -3.29 -31.05 -4.77
C ASN A 363 -3.65 -30.39 -6.13
N ALA A 364 -3.66 -31.18 -7.21
CA ALA A 364 -3.98 -30.68 -8.55
C ALA A 364 -5.40 -30.08 -8.67
N GLN A 365 -6.34 -30.54 -7.84
CA GLN A 365 -7.71 -30.01 -7.81
C GLN A 365 -7.78 -28.67 -7.10
N ASP A 366 -6.99 -28.44 -6.04
CA ASP A 366 -6.89 -27.12 -5.39
C ASP A 366 -6.30 -26.06 -6.34
N ILE A 367 -5.35 -26.46 -7.18
CA ILE A 367 -4.78 -25.62 -8.25
C ILE A 367 -5.87 -25.32 -9.29
N ALA A 368 -6.56 -26.34 -9.80
CA ALA A 368 -7.63 -26.17 -10.77
C ALA A 368 -8.81 -25.32 -10.23
N TRP A 369 -9.13 -25.45 -8.94
CA TRP A 369 -10.15 -24.66 -8.24
C TRP A 369 -9.79 -23.18 -8.24
N SER A 370 -8.56 -22.86 -7.84
CA SER A 370 -8.03 -21.50 -7.84
C SER A 370 -7.95 -20.91 -9.25
N GLU A 371 -7.46 -21.64 -10.25
CA GLU A 371 -7.45 -21.18 -11.65
C GLU A 371 -8.85 -20.84 -12.14
N TYR A 372 -9.82 -21.72 -11.90
CA TYR A 372 -11.22 -21.50 -12.25
C TYR A 372 -11.80 -20.24 -11.55
N ASN A 373 -11.43 -19.99 -10.28
CA ASN A 373 -11.79 -18.75 -9.58
C ASN A 373 -11.22 -17.51 -10.28
N HIS A 374 -9.93 -17.52 -10.58
CA HIS A 374 -9.23 -16.40 -11.23
C HIS A 374 -9.78 -16.14 -12.64
N HIS A 375 -10.05 -17.18 -13.43
CA HIS A 375 -10.58 -17.04 -14.79
C HIS A 375 -11.97 -16.40 -14.80
N TRP A 376 -12.89 -16.85 -13.93
CA TRP A 376 -14.21 -16.21 -13.81
C TRP A 376 -14.13 -14.78 -13.29
N ALA A 377 -13.28 -14.52 -12.30
CA ALA A 377 -13.01 -13.15 -11.87
C ALA A 377 -12.50 -12.29 -13.04
N GLY A 378 -11.62 -12.84 -13.88
CA GLY A 378 -11.15 -12.23 -15.11
C GLY A 378 -12.28 -11.90 -16.09
N VAL A 379 -13.21 -12.81 -16.33
CA VAL A 379 -14.42 -12.55 -17.17
C VAL A 379 -15.19 -11.35 -16.63
N PHE A 380 -15.53 -11.33 -15.34
CA PHE A 380 -16.25 -10.22 -14.73
C PHE A 380 -15.51 -8.89 -14.90
N VAL A 381 -14.20 -8.87 -14.64
CA VAL A 381 -13.39 -7.66 -14.68
C VAL A 381 -13.20 -7.15 -16.13
N VAL A 382 -13.03 -8.05 -17.11
CA VAL A 382 -13.02 -7.67 -18.54
C VAL A 382 -14.35 -7.05 -18.93
N LEU A 383 -15.48 -7.68 -18.59
CA LEU A 383 -16.80 -7.14 -18.89
C LEU A 383 -17.03 -5.76 -18.24
N ILE A 384 -16.58 -5.58 -17.00
CA ILE A 384 -16.59 -4.29 -16.31
C ILE A 384 -15.81 -3.22 -17.10
N GLY A 385 -14.58 -3.53 -17.51
CA GLY A 385 -13.76 -2.61 -18.31
C GLY A 385 -14.37 -2.28 -19.67
N LEU A 386 -14.89 -3.27 -20.39
CA LEU A 386 -15.54 -3.10 -21.69
C LEU A 386 -16.81 -2.25 -21.59
N LEU A 387 -17.69 -2.56 -20.63
CA LEU A 387 -18.94 -1.81 -20.45
C LEU A 387 -18.68 -0.38 -19.94
N ALA A 388 -17.63 -0.17 -19.14
CA ALA A 388 -17.18 1.17 -18.77
C ALA A 388 -16.76 2.00 -20.00
N LEU A 389 -16.02 1.40 -20.94
CA LEU A 389 -15.65 2.05 -22.20
C LEU A 389 -16.87 2.28 -23.11
N LEU A 390 -17.79 1.33 -23.21
CA LEU A 390 -19.03 1.49 -23.99
C LEU A 390 -19.91 2.60 -23.43
N ASN A 391 -20.05 2.69 -22.09
CA ASN A 391 -20.79 3.77 -21.47
C ASN A 391 -20.15 5.13 -21.77
N ARG A 392 -18.82 5.20 -21.78
CA ARG A 392 -18.08 6.40 -22.19
C ARG A 392 -18.29 6.74 -23.67
N ALA A 393 -18.43 5.74 -24.53
CA ALA A 393 -18.72 5.91 -25.95
C ALA A 393 -20.18 6.33 -26.24
N GLY A 394 -21.01 6.55 -25.21
CA GLY A 394 -22.39 7.03 -25.34
C GLY A 394 -23.46 5.93 -25.24
N VAL A 395 -23.07 4.67 -25.00
CA VAL A 395 -24.04 3.58 -24.81
C VAL A 395 -24.74 3.73 -23.46
N GLY A 396 -25.99 4.20 -23.50
CA GLY A 396 -26.73 4.61 -22.29
C GLY A 396 -27.00 3.49 -21.29
N TRP A 397 -27.37 2.29 -21.75
CA TRP A 397 -27.67 1.15 -20.87
C TRP A 397 -26.42 0.62 -20.14
N ALA A 398 -25.23 0.81 -20.72
CA ALA A 398 -23.97 0.36 -20.14
C ALA A 398 -23.63 1.08 -18.82
N ARG A 399 -24.33 2.16 -18.45
CA ARG A 399 -24.18 2.86 -17.15
C ARG A 399 -24.36 1.95 -15.92
N HIS A 400 -24.96 0.78 -16.09
CA HIS A 400 -25.22 -0.21 -15.03
C HIS A 400 -24.08 -1.23 -14.85
N TRP A 401 -22.97 -1.08 -15.57
CA TRP A 401 -21.77 -1.93 -15.42
C TRP A 401 -21.30 -2.16 -13.97
N PRO A 402 -21.43 -1.23 -13.00
CA PRO A 402 -20.93 -1.49 -11.65
C PRO A 402 -21.70 -2.61 -10.91
N LEU A 403 -22.88 -2.99 -11.39
CA LEU A 403 -23.62 -4.14 -10.83
C LEU A 403 -22.88 -5.46 -11.03
N LEU A 404 -21.99 -5.57 -12.01
CA LEU A 404 -21.13 -6.74 -12.18
C LEU A 404 -20.19 -6.95 -11.00
N PHE A 405 -19.81 -5.90 -10.26
CA PHE A 405 -19.07 -6.07 -9.01
C PHE A 405 -19.88 -6.83 -7.95
N LEU A 406 -21.21 -6.66 -7.91
CA LEU A 406 -22.04 -7.40 -6.95
C LEU A 406 -22.11 -8.89 -7.30
N LEU A 407 -22.15 -9.21 -8.60
CA LEU A 407 -22.07 -10.59 -9.07
C LEU A 407 -20.70 -11.21 -8.76
N LEU A 408 -19.61 -10.47 -9.02
CA LEU A 408 -18.25 -10.88 -8.66
C LEU A 408 -18.11 -11.09 -7.15
N ALA A 409 -18.64 -10.18 -6.33
CA ALA A 409 -18.61 -10.28 -4.88
C ALA A 409 -19.36 -11.52 -4.38
N GLY A 410 -20.56 -11.79 -4.93
CA GLY A 410 -21.30 -13.01 -4.61
C GLY A 410 -20.56 -14.28 -5.01
N PHE A 411 -19.91 -14.28 -6.18
CA PHE A 411 -19.08 -15.39 -6.64
C PHE A 411 -17.90 -15.66 -5.70
N LEU A 412 -17.13 -14.62 -5.34
CA LEU A 412 -15.99 -14.73 -4.44
C LEU A 412 -16.43 -15.15 -3.03
N LEU A 413 -17.53 -14.59 -2.52
CA LEU A 413 -18.05 -14.93 -1.19
C LEU A 413 -18.34 -16.43 -1.03
N VAL A 414 -18.78 -17.09 -2.11
CA VAL A 414 -19.12 -18.52 -2.08
C VAL A 414 -17.90 -19.39 -2.32
N ARG A 415 -16.91 -18.94 -3.09
CA ARG A 415 -15.87 -19.83 -3.67
C ARG A 415 -14.43 -19.52 -3.31
N SER A 416 -14.14 -18.35 -2.72
CA SER A 416 -12.79 -17.99 -2.29
C SER A 416 -12.26 -18.96 -1.23
N ASP A 417 -13.10 -19.34 -0.28
CA ASP A 417 -12.75 -20.15 0.89
C ASP A 417 -13.54 -21.49 0.85
N PRO A 418 -13.03 -22.55 0.18
CA PRO A 418 -13.78 -23.80 0.00
C PRO A 418 -14.08 -24.53 1.32
N GLU A 419 -13.29 -24.31 2.36
CA GLU A 419 -13.46 -24.88 3.70
C GLU A 419 -14.59 -24.24 4.51
N VAL A 420 -15.06 -23.08 4.09
CA VAL A 420 -16.05 -22.30 4.84
C VAL A 420 -17.45 -22.45 4.26
N TRP A 421 -18.47 -22.38 5.12
CA TRP A 421 -19.86 -22.29 4.70
C TRP A 421 -20.05 -21.18 3.63
N PRO A 422 -20.75 -21.45 2.52
CA PRO A 422 -21.70 -22.56 2.33
C PRO A 422 -21.11 -23.85 1.73
N LEU A 423 -19.85 -23.87 1.31
CA LEU A 423 -19.27 -25.04 0.64
C LEU A 423 -18.65 -26.03 1.63
N GLY A 424 -17.90 -25.54 2.61
CA GLY A 424 -17.23 -26.37 3.58
C GLY A 424 -17.93 -26.47 4.92
N GLN A 425 -17.34 -27.25 5.81
CA GLN A 425 -17.89 -27.56 7.12
C GLN A 425 -17.59 -26.48 8.17
N GLU A 426 -16.66 -25.56 7.91
CA GLU A 426 -16.35 -24.52 8.88
C GLU A 426 -17.49 -23.52 9.06
N ASN A 427 -17.76 -23.21 10.33
CA ASN A 427 -18.79 -22.26 10.68
C ASN A 427 -18.42 -20.83 10.25
N TRP A 428 -19.41 -20.12 9.71
CA TRP A 428 -19.27 -18.73 9.26
C TRP A 428 -18.59 -17.80 10.27
N TRP A 429 -18.93 -17.88 11.56
CA TRP A 429 -18.37 -17.00 12.60
C TRP A 429 -16.99 -17.46 13.07
N ALA A 430 -16.76 -18.78 13.07
CA ALA A 430 -15.46 -19.34 13.43
C ALA A 430 -14.39 -18.95 12.41
N ALA A 431 -14.74 -18.90 11.12
CA ALA A 431 -13.81 -18.60 10.04
C ALA A 431 -13.22 -17.17 10.09
N TRP A 432 -13.85 -16.21 10.77
CA TRP A 432 -13.26 -14.86 11.00
C TRP A 432 -12.02 -14.88 11.92
N ARG A 433 -11.72 -16.02 12.53
CA ARG A 433 -10.48 -16.23 13.28
C ARG A 433 -9.30 -16.49 12.36
N ASP A 434 -9.58 -16.95 11.14
CA ASP A 434 -8.59 -17.08 10.09
C ASP A 434 -8.35 -15.71 9.43
N VAL A 435 -7.08 -15.35 9.31
CA VAL A 435 -6.68 -14.05 8.77
C VAL A 435 -6.88 -13.99 7.26
N GLU A 436 -6.64 -15.10 6.55
CA GLU A 436 -6.83 -15.19 5.09
C GLU A 436 -8.32 -15.05 4.75
N VAL A 437 -9.18 -15.81 5.42
CA VAL A 437 -10.64 -15.71 5.26
C VAL A 437 -11.14 -14.30 5.62
N THR A 438 -10.60 -13.71 6.69
CA THR A 438 -10.96 -12.34 7.08
C THR A 438 -10.59 -11.34 5.97
N GLN A 439 -9.42 -11.48 5.36
CA GLN A 439 -9.00 -10.63 4.24
C GLN A 439 -9.89 -10.82 3.02
N HIS A 440 -10.19 -12.07 2.62
CA HIS A 440 -11.10 -12.36 1.51
C HIS A 440 -12.48 -11.72 1.73
N ARG A 441 -13.03 -11.84 2.94
CA ARG A 441 -14.33 -11.22 3.28
C ARG A 441 -14.29 -9.70 3.29
N LEU A 442 -13.20 -9.10 3.77
CA LEU A 442 -13.01 -7.66 3.69
C LEU A 442 -12.88 -7.19 2.23
N PHE A 443 -12.24 -7.96 1.35
CA PHE A 443 -12.19 -7.67 -0.08
C PHE A 443 -13.56 -7.82 -0.76
N VAL A 444 -14.35 -8.83 -0.40
CA VAL A 444 -15.74 -8.96 -0.86
C VAL A 444 -16.56 -7.73 -0.46
N LEU A 445 -16.48 -7.30 0.80
CA LEU A 445 -17.14 -6.07 1.27
C LEU A 445 -16.67 -4.85 0.46
N LEU A 446 -15.36 -4.74 0.21
CA LEU A 446 -14.78 -3.66 -0.57
C LEU A 446 -15.34 -3.64 -2.01
N ILE A 447 -15.47 -4.80 -2.66
CA ILE A 447 -16.05 -4.93 -4.01
C ILE A 447 -17.55 -4.57 -4.01
N ILE A 448 -18.30 -4.96 -2.98
CA ILE A 448 -19.70 -4.55 -2.83
C ILE A 448 -19.79 -3.02 -2.75
N LEU A 449 -18.94 -2.39 -1.94
CA LEU A 449 -18.89 -0.93 -1.83
C LEU A 449 -18.51 -0.27 -3.16
N PHE A 450 -17.59 -0.84 -3.94
CA PHE A 450 -17.27 -0.35 -5.29
C PHE A 450 -18.54 -0.29 -6.16
N GLY A 451 -19.25 -1.42 -6.26
CA GLY A 451 -20.44 -1.56 -7.09
C GLY A 451 -21.56 -0.63 -6.66
N VAL A 452 -21.88 -0.60 -5.37
CA VAL A 452 -22.98 0.22 -4.82
C VAL A 452 -22.72 1.72 -5.01
N PHE A 453 -21.53 2.21 -4.64
CA PHE A 453 -21.24 3.65 -4.73
C PHE A 453 -21.16 4.11 -6.18
N GLU A 454 -20.41 3.41 -7.04
CA GLU A 454 -20.26 3.82 -8.43
C GLU A 454 -21.60 3.72 -9.19
N TRP A 455 -22.41 2.68 -8.94
CA TRP A 455 -23.74 2.57 -9.53
C TRP A 455 -24.66 3.69 -9.07
N SER A 456 -24.67 4.01 -7.78
CA SER A 456 -25.51 5.06 -7.20
C SER A 456 -25.16 6.44 -7.74
N VAL A 457 -23.86 6.72 -7.92
CA VAL A 457 -23.37 7.97 -8.52
C VAL A 457 -23.75 8.04 -10.00
N ARG A 458 -23.51 6.97 -10.78
CA ARG A 458 -23.80 6.95 -12.22
C ARG A 458 -25.28 7.03 -12.56
N THR A 459 -26.14 6.49 -11.69
CA THR A 459 -27.60 6.51 -11.88
C THR A 459 -28.24 7.78 -11.33
N GLY A 460 -27.47 8.71 -10.77
CA GLY A 460 -27.97 9.97 -10.21
C GLY A 460 -28.71 9.83 -8.88
N ARG A 461 -28.65 8.64 -8.25
CA ARG A 461 -29.19 8.40 -6.90
C ARG A 461 -28.37 9.11 -5.82
N LEU A 462 -27.06 9.18 -6.02
CA LEU A 462 -26.15 10.00 -5.23
C LEU A 462 -25.56 11.11 -6.10
N ARG A 463 -25.87 12.36 -5.79
CA ARG A 463 -25.42 13.55 -6.55
C ARG A 463 -24.20 14.27 -5.95
N SER A 464 -23.63 13.72 -4.88
CA SER A 464 -22.51 14.35 -4.17
C SER A 464 -21.18 14.12 -4.89
N GLU A 465 -20.46 15.20 -5.20
CA GLU A 465 -19.08 15.13 -5.74
C GLU A 465 -18.14 14.35 -4.82
N ARG A 466 -18.35 14.41 -3.50
CA ARG A 466 -17.53 13.64 -2.54
C ARG A 466 -17.85 12.15 -2.61
N ALA A 467 -19.11 11.79 -2.83
CA ALA A 467 -19.50 10.38 -2.98
C ALA A 467 -18.90 9.77 -4.26
N ALA A 468 -18.77 10.54 -5.34
CA ALA A 468 -18.12 10.11 -6.57
C ALA A 468 -16.63 9.75 -6.38
N LEU A 469 -15.98 10.28 -5.34
CA LEU A 469 -14.58 9.99 -5.03
C LEU A 469 -14.38 8.73 -4.19
N VAL A 470 -15.45 8.14 -3.67
CA VAL A 470 -15.37 6.90 -2.88
C VAL A 470 -14.86 5.76 -3.75
N PHE A 471 -15.46 5.56 -4.92
CA PHE A 471 -15.04 4.51 -5.85
C PHE A 471 -13.53 4.56 -6.22
N PRO A 472 -12.97 5.66 -6.77
CA PRO A 472 -11.55 5.71 -7.10
C PRO A 472 -10.64 5.52 -5.89
N LEU A 473 -11.03 6.04 -4.71
CA LEU A 473 -10.26 5.85 -3.48
C LEU A 473 -10.24 4.38 -3.06
N LEU A 474 -11.40 3.73 -3.06
CA LEU A 474 -11.52 2.33 -2.68
C LEU A 474 -10.77 1.42 -3.67
N VAL A 475 -10.77 1.73 -4.98
CA VAL A 475 -9.96 1.02 -6.00
C VAL A 475 -8.47 1.20 -5.76
N ALA A 476 -8.01 2.43 -5.47
CA ALA A 476 -6.60 2.69 -5.15
C ALA A 476 -6.16 1.98 -3.86
N VAL A 477 -7.02 1.97 -2.84
CA VAL A 477 -6.79 1.24 -1.58
C VAL A 477 -6.75 -0.27 -1.83
N GLY A 478 -7.66 -0.82 -2.62
CA GLY A 478 -7.64 -2.25 -3.00
C GLY A 478 -6.35 -2.64 -3.70
N GLY A 479 -5.89 -1.83 -4.67
CA GLY A 479 -4.60 -2.03 -5.33
C GLY A 479 -3.41 -1.92 -4.37
N ALA A 480 -3.44 -0.98 -3.42
CA ALA A 480 -2.40 -0.84 -2.41
C ALA A 480 -2.38 -2.02 -1.42
N MET A 481 -3.55 -2.51 -1.01
CA MET A 481 -3.67 -3.67 -0.12
C MET A 481 -3.16 -4.94 -0.80
N LEU A 482 -3.39 -5.09 -2.11
CA LEU A 482 -2.89 -6.23 -2.89
C LEU A 482 -1.36 -6.28 -2.92
N LEU A 483 -0.66 -5.13 -2.91
CA LEU A 483 0.81 -5.09 -2.77
C LEU A 483 1.30 -5.45 -1.37
N THR A 484 0.45 -5.38 -0.35
CA THR A 484 0.83 -5.67 1.05
C THR A 484 0.31 -6.99 1.57
N HIS A 485 -0.53 -7.66 0.78
CA HIS A 485 -1.03 -8.98 1.10
C HIS A 485 0.07 -10.01 0.84
N ASN A 486 0.20 -10.95 1.75
CA ASN A 486 1.14 -12.04 1.63
C ASN A 486 0.41 -13.36 1.88
N HIS A 487 0.52 -14.31 0.96
CA HIS A 487 -0.06 -15.63 1.15
C HIS A 487 0.84 -16.44 2.09
N GLN A 488 0.23 -17.09 3.08
CA GLN A 488 0.91 -18.08 3.92
C GLN A 488 1.08 -19.38 3.13
N ILE A 489 1.96 -19.37 2.13
CA ILE A 489 2.27 -20.57 1.35
C ILE A 489 3.52 -21.21 1.96
N ALA A 490 3.45 -22.51 2.25
CA ALA A 490 4.55 -23.27 2.85
C ALA A 490 5.84 -23.28 1.98
N ASN A 491 5.74 -22.90 0.70
CA ASN A 491 6.83 -22.87 -0.27
C ASN A 491 7.11 -21.45 -0.77
N VAL A 492 8.33 -20.97 -0.53
CA VAL A 492 8.84 -19.64 -0.93
C VAL A 492 8.76 -19.43 -2.45
N LYS A 493 8.99 -20.47 -3.25
CA LYS A 493 8.89 -20.38 -4.73
C LYS A 493 7.47 -20.13 -5.20
N ASP A 494 6.51 -20.87 -4.65
CA ASP A 494 5.11 -20.76 -5.03
C ASP A 494 4.54 -19.40 -4.62
N GLN A 495 4.91 -18.93 -3.42
CA GLN A 495 4.62 -17.58 -2.95
C GLN A 495 5.13 -16.50 -3.92
N LEU A 496 6.37 -16.64 -4.40
CA LEU A 496 6.93 -15.71 -5.38
C LEU A 496 6.20 -15.78 -6.74
N LEU A 497 5.88 -16.96 -7.25
CA LEU A 497 5.17 -17.10 -8.53
C LEU A 497 3.77 -16.44 -8.47
N VAL A 498 3.12 -16.54 -7.32
CA VAL A 498 1.87 -15.84 -7.04
C VAL A 498 2.11 -14.34 -6.99
N GLU A 499 3.11 -13.85 -6.26
CA GLU A 499 3.43 -12.41 -6.15
C GLU A 499 3.80 -11.78 -7.51
N LEU A 500 4.54 -12.49 -8.35
CA LEU A 500 4.89 -12.09 -9.72
C LEU A 500 3.65 -11.81 -10.56
N THR A 501 2.59 -12.59 -10.34
CA THR A 501 1.33 -12.41 -11.06
C THR A 501 0.51 -11.28 -10.46
N HIS A 502 0.42 -11.19 -9.13
CA HIS A 502 -0.40 -10.19 -8.41
C HIS A 502 0.16 -8.77 -8.47
N THR A 503 1.48 -8.60 -8.52
CA THR A 503 2.12 -7.28 -8.51
C THR A 503 1.66 -6.40 -9.69
N PRO A 504 1.64 -6.88 -10.95
CA PRO A 504 1.02 -6.17 -12.07
C PRO A 504 -0.46 -5.79 -11.86
N LEU A 505 -1.28 -6.69 -11.29
CA LEU A 505 -2.69 -6.39 -10.99
C LEU A 505 -2.80 -5.24 -9.98
N ALA A 506 -1.94 -5.27 -8.96
CA ALA A 506 -1.92 -4.26 -7.90
C ALA A 506 -1.52 -2.89 -8.46
N LEU A 507 -0.47 -2.82 -9.28
CA LEU A 507 -0.05 -1.61 -9.99
C LEU A 507 -1.14 -1.07 -10.92
N ALA A 508 -1.81 -1.95 -11.67
CA ALA A 508 -2.94 -1.57 -12.52
C ALA A 508 -4.13 -1.06 -11.71
N GLY A 509 -4.41 -1.65 -10.53
CA GLY A 509 -5.45 -1.19 -9.61
C GLY A 509 -5.15 0.20 -9.04
N VAL A 510 -3.92 0.45 -8.60
CA VAL A 510 -3.46 1.77 -8.17
C VAL A 510 -3.59 2.79 -9.30
N ALA A 511 -3.15 2.44 -10.51
CA ALA A 511 -3.27 3.28 -11.70
C ALA A 511 -4.75 3.56 -12.05
N ALA A 512 -5.63 2.57 -11.96
CA ALA A 512 -7.07 2.71 -12.21
C ALA A 512 -7.73 3.67 -11.22
N GLY A 513 -7.45 3.51 -9.92
CA GLY A 513 -8.01 4.36 -8.86
C GLY A 513 -7.61 5.83 -9.05
N TRP A 514 -6.32 6.09 -9.23
CA TRP A 514 -5.83 7.46 -9.39
C TRP A 514 -6.15 8.09 -10.74
N SER A 515 -6.27 7.32 -11.82
CA SER A 515 -6.76 7.85 -13.10
C SER A 515 -8.26 8.14 -13.05
N ARG A 516 -9.08 7.32 -12.40
CA ARG A 516 -10.49 7.66 -12.15
C ARG A 516 -10.63 8.89 -11.25
N TRP A 517 -9.77 9.06 -10.25
CA TRP A 517 -9.70 10.29 -9.44
C TRP A 517 -9.43 11.52 -10.32
N LEU A 518 -8.45 11.44 -11.23
CA LEU A 518 -8.12 12.53 -12.13
C LEU A 518 -9.22 12.82 -13.15
N GLU A 519 -9.89 11.79 -13.69
CA GLU A 519 -11.03 11.97 -14.59
C GLU A 519 -12.12 12.86 -13.96
N LEU A 520 -12.46 12.60 -12.70
CA LEU A 520 -13.50 13.35 -11.98
C LEU A 520 -13.06 14.77 -11.60
N ARG A 521 -11.75 15.02 -11.50
CA ARG A 521 -11.19 16.23 -10.87
C ARG A 521 -10.49 17.17 -11.84
N LEU A 522 -10.16 16.71 -13.05
CA LEU A 522 -9.48 17.49 -14.09
C LEU A 522 -10.41 17.84 -15.25
N PRO A 523 -10.49 19.11 -15.65
CA PRO A 523 -11.19 19.49 -16.88
C PRO A 523 -10.38 19.16 -18.14
N GLY A 524 -11.07 19.13 -19.29
CA GLY A 524 -10.44 19.13 -20.61
C GLY A 524 -9.66 17.87 -20.97
N ARG A 525 -8.49 18.03 -21.60
CA ARG A 525 -7.68 16.92 -22.13
C ARG A 525 -7.21 15.94 -21.04
N GLY A 526 -6.80 16.44 -19.87
CA GLY A 526 -6.30 15.61 -18.78
C GLY A 526 -7.35 14.64 -18.26
N GLY A 527 -8.54 15.14 -17.94
CA GLY A 527 -9.66 14.28 -17.52
C GLY A 527 -10.09 13.30 -18.62
N ARG A 528 -10.03 13.70 -19.90
CA ARG A 528 -10.35 12.80 -21.02
C ARG A 528 -9.40 11.62 -21.14
N ILE A 529 -8.09 11.84 -21.03
CA ILE A 529 -7.08 10.76 -21.06
C ILE A 529 -7.29 9.84 -19.87
N ALA A 530 -7.42 10.42 -18.67
CA ALA A 530 -7.61 9.67 -17.44
C ALA A 530 -8.87 8.76 -17.49
N GLY A 531 -9.94 9.21 -18.14
CA GLY A 531 -11.16 8.42 -18.36
C GLY A 531 -11.03 7.25 -19.35
N TYR A 532 -9.93 7.14 -20.09
CA TYR A 532 -9.59 5.95 -20.89
C TYR A 532 -8.56 5.05 -20.19
N VAL A 533 -7.73 5.63 -19.31
CA VAL A 533 -6.69 4.87 -18.58
C VAL A 533 -7.33 3.90 -17.58
N TRP A 534 -8.26 4.35 -16.73
CA TRP A 534 -8.79 3.47 -15.67
C TRP A 534 -9.55 2.25 -16.21
N PRO A 535 -10.41 2.32 -17.26
CA PRO A 535 -11.05 1.13 -17.80
C PRO A 535 -10.05 0.21 -18.50
N ALA A 536 -9.02 0.77 -19.16
CA ALA A 536 -7.95 -0.01 -19.76
C ALA A 536 -7.15 -0.78 -18.70
N CYS A 537 -6.93 -0.20 -17.52
CA CYS A 537 -6.36 -0.92 -16.38
C CYS A 537 -7.24 -2.09 -15.93
N PHE A 538 -8.57 -1.93 -15.88
CA PHE A 538 -9.46 -3.07 -15.60
C PHE A 538 -9.40 -4.13 -16.69
N LEU A 539 -9.36 -3.75 -17.98
CA LEU A 539 -9.15 -4.72 -19.05
C LEU A 539 -7.84 -5.49 -18.87
N LEU A 540 -6.75 -4.80 -18.54
CA LEU A 540 -5.46 -5.44 -18.27
C LEU A 540 -5.55 -6.42 -17.09
N ILE A 541 -6.14 -6.01 -15.96
CA ILE A 541 -6.35 -6.90 -14.80
C ILE A 541 -7.16 -8.13 -15.21
N GLY A 542 -8.28 -7.92 -15.91
CA GLY A 542 -9.14 -9.01 -16.36
C GLY A 542 -8.44 -9.96 -17.33
N LEU A 543 -7.61 -9.46 -18.23
CA LEU A 543 -6.82 -10.28 -19.15
C LEU A 543 -5.74 -11.08 -18.44
N ILE A 544 -5.02 -10.49 -17.47
CA ILE A 544 -4.04 -11.24 -16.67
C ILE A 544 -4.74 -12.33 -15.87
N LEU A 545 -5.91 -12.04 -15.28
CA LEU A 545 -6.72 -13.03 -14.58
C LEU A 545 -7.23 -14.15 -15.50
N LEU A 546 -7.60 -13.84 -16.74
CA LEU A 546 -8.02 -14.85 -17.74
C LEU A 546 -6.86 -15.76 -18.19
N TRP A 547 -5.63 -15.26 -18.16
CA TRP A 547 -4.43 -16.03 -18.47
C TRP A 547 -3.75 -16.61 -17.23
N TYR A 548 -4.35 -16.43 -16.04
CA TYR A 548 -3.77 -16.89 -14.79
C TYR A 548 -3.58 -18.40 -14.81
N ARG A 549 -2.40 -18.85 -14.37
CA ARG A 549 -2.09 -20.25 -14.14
C ARG A 549 -1.43 -20.40 -12.80
N GLU A 550 -1.68 -21.54 -12.16
CA GLU A 550 -1.08 -21.87 -10.89
C GLU A 550 -0.07 -23.03 -10.97
N ALA A 551 -0.11 -23.83 -12.04
CA ALA A 551 0.94 -24.79 -12.38
C ALA A 551 1.18 -24.86 -13.89
#